data_AF-A0A286FZ72-F1
#
_entry.id   AF-A0A286FZ72-F1
#
_cell.length_a   1.000
_cell.length_b   1.000
_cell.length_c   1.000
_cell.angle_alpha   90.00
_cell.angle_beta   90.00
_cell.angle_gamma   90.00
#
_symmetry.space_group_name_H-M   'P 1'
#
loop_
_entity.id
_entity.type
_entity.pdbx_description
1 polymer ?
#
loop_
_entity_poly.entity_id
_entity_poly.type
_entity_poly.pdbx_seq_one_letter_code
_entity_poly.pdbx_strand_id
1 'polypeptide(L)'
;MNKSVLFVIVLASALTAGLYSLPKVVVRNDNKQLSASSEGGHATQTPTVAQSGADSLNVTGKENGADASVIHEKPISPEQQKRLRTLETEFASAGPTQKEPIGEKLIALFRDLTRYDSAAHYAGLVAMAQPNERNLLRAGDEHFEAYTFAVDDKKTALLGQKTREFYQQALAKNPNLLSAKANMAMTYVNTDTPMQGIMLLREVLKQDPANELALFNLGLLSMRSNQYERAIERFRQILVNNPTSRKAQFYLGISLAEAGQKAEAKQVLAQVKKQEKDPQILAAVQEYEERLSK
;
A
#
# COMPACT_ATOMS: atom_id res chain seq x y z
N MET A 1 -23.84 -35.99 38.27
CA MET A 1 -23.72 -35.04 37.13
C MET A 1 -25.12 -34.60 36.73
N ASN A 2 -25.40 -33.29 36.77
CA ASN A 2 -26.77 -32.78 36.55
C ASN A 2 -27.19 -33.04 35.10
N LYS A 3 -28.41 -33.54 34.89
CA LYS A 3 -28.96 -33.90 33.57
C LYS A 3 -28.85 -32.75 32.56
N SER A 4 -28.93 -31.50 33.02
CA SER A 4 -28.78 -30.30 32.20
C SER A 4 -27.34 -30.11 31.67
N VAL A 5 -26.31 -30.48 32.44
CA VAL A 5 -24.91 -30.38 32.01
C VAL A 5 -24.58 -31.46 30.97
N LEU A 6 -25.13 -32.67 31.15
CA LEU A 6 -25.00 -33.74 30.16
C LEU A 6 -25.67 -33.33 28.82
N PHE A 7 -26.83 -32.67 28.88
CA PHE A 7 -27.53 -32.22 27.68
C PHE A 7 -26.75 -31.15 26.89
N VAL A 8 -26.13 -30.19 27.59
CA VAL A 8 -25.31 -29.14 26.95
C VAL A 8 -24.06 -29.73 26.29
N ILE A 9 -23.40 -30.70 26.92
CA ILE A 9 -22.22 -31.36 26.34
C ILE A 9 -22.59 -32.18 25.10
N VAL A 10 -23.71 -32.92 25.15
CA VAL A 10 -24.20 -33.69 23.99
C VAL A 10 -24.61 -32.76 22.85
N LEU A 11 -25.27 -31.64 23.14
CA LEU A 11 -25.66 -30.65 22.14
C LEU A 11 -24.44 -29.97 21.49
N ALA A 12 -23.43 -29.62 22.27
CA ALA A 12 -22.18 -29.02 21.78
C ALA A 12 -21.40 -29.99 20.88
N SER A 13 -21.36 -31.28 21.26
CA SER A 13 -20.69 -32.34 20.49
C SER A 13 -21.39 -32.60 19.14
N ALA A 14 -22.73 -32.59 19.12
CA ALA A 14 -23.53 -32.75 17.92
C ALA A 14 -23.37 -31.58 16.94
N LEU A 15 -23.26 -30.35 17.45
CA LEU A 15 -23.01 -29.14 16.64
C LEU A 15 -21.62 -29.17 15.97
N THR A 16 -20.59 -29.63 16.67
CA THR A 16 -19.24 -29.77 16.09
C THR A 16 -19.17 -30.85 15.01
N ALA A 17 -19.91 -31.96 15.15
CA ALA A 17 -19.97 -33.00 14.13
C ALA A 17 -20.76 -32.55 12.88
N GLY A 18 -21.83 -31.75 13.07
CA GLY A 18 -22.62 -31.18 11.97
C GLY A 18 -21.84 -30.21 11.09
N LEU A 19 -20.93 -29.41 11.66
CA LEU A 19 -20.08 -28.47 10.92
C LEU A 19 -19.08 -29.16 9.99
N TYR A 20 -18.66 -30.40 10.30
CA TYR A 20 -17.74 -31.18 9.47
C TYR A 20 -18.43 -32.02 8.38
N SER A 21 -19.76 -32.11 8.43
CA SER A 21 -20.60 -32.90 7.51
C SER A 21 -21.20 -32.07 6.37
N LEU A 22 -20.92 -30.77 6.29
CA LEU A 22 -21.45 -29.94 5.20
C LEU A 22 -20.70 -30.22 3.89
N PRO A 23 -21.41 -30.48 2.77
CA PRO A 23 -20.77 -30.64 1.47
C PRO A 23 -20.07 -29.34 1.07
N LYS A 24 -18.79 -29.44 0.67
CA LYS A 24 -18.02 -28.30 0.15
C LYS A 24 -18.61 -27.85 -1.19
N VAL A 25 -19.42 -26.80 -1.17
CA VAL A 25 -19.84 -26.09 -2.37
C VAL A 25 -18.68 -25.19 -2.80
N VAL A 26 -17.94 -25.64 -3.83
CA VAL A 26 -16.95 -24.81 -4.52
C VAL A 26 -17.73 -23.83 -5.39
N VAL A 27 -17.72 -22.55 -5.04
CA VAL A 27 -18.23 -21.48 -5.90
C VAL A 27 -17.25 -21.33 -7.06
N ARG A 28 -17.55 -21.97 -8.20
CA ARG A 28 -16.94 -21.62 -9.49
C ARG A 28 -17.53 -20.30 -9.93
N ASN A 29 -16.70 -19.27 -9.98
CA ASN A 29 -17.06 -18.00 -10.58
C ASN A 29 -16.64 -18.04 -12.06
N ASP A 30 -17.42 -18.77 -12.85
CA ASP A 30 -17.26 -18.81 -14.30
C ASP A 30 -17.87 -17.54 -14.90
N ASN A 31 -17.09 -16.47 -14.94
CA ASN A 31 -17.31 -15.34 -15.84
C ASN A 31 -15.97 -14.85 -16.38
N LYS A 32 -15.38 -15.67 -17.24
CA LYS A 32 -14.41 -15.22 -18.25
C LYS A 32 -14.66 -15.98 -19.53
N GLN A 33 -15.53 -15.43 -20.37
CA GLN A 33 -15.58 -15.74 -21.78
C GLN A 33 -15.61 -14.43 -22.55
N LEU A 34 -14.50 -14.19 -23.24
CA LEU A 34 -14.21 -13.30 -24.38
C LEU A 34 -12.68 -13.17 -24.32
N SER A 35 -11.86 -13.86 -25.10
CA SER A 35 -12.05 -14.61 -26.34
C SER A 35 -10.78 -15.45 -26.56
N ALA A 36 -10.93 -16.70 -27.00
CA ALA A 36 -9.89 -17.42 -27.75
C ALA A 36 -9.49 -16.56 -28.97
N SER A 37 -8.27 -16.56 -29.49
CA SER A 37 -7.53 -17.73 -29.97
C SER A 37 -6.12 -17.32 -30.42
N SER A 38 -5.12 -18.17 -30.17
CA SER A 38 -4.20 -18.65 -31.20
C SER A 38 -3.30 -19.73 -30.59
N GLU A 39 -3.38 -20.92 -31.17
CA GLU A 39 -2.58 -22.09 -30.87
C GLU A 39 -1.18 -21.98 -31.49
N GLY A 40 -0.23 -22.69 -30.89
CA GLY A 40 0.70 -23.51 -31.67
C GLY A 40 2.19 -23.23 -31.48
N GLY A 41 2.92 -24.25 -31.03
CA GLY A 41 4.30 -24.49 -31.49
C GLY A 41 5.34 -24.74 -30.42
N HIS A 42 5.60 -26.02 -30.12
CA HIS A 42 6.78 -26.52 -29.42
C HIS A 42 8.11 -26.11 -30.08
N ALA A 43 9.14 -25.85 -29.27
CA ALA A 43 10.40 -26.60 -29.35
C ALA A 43 11.35 -26.32 -28.16
N THR A 44 11.93 -27.42 -27.70
CA THR A 44 13.01 -27.64 -26.75
C THR A 44 14.28 -26.79 -26.95
N GLN A 45 14.92 -26.37 -25.85
CA GLN A 45 16.32 -26.70 -25.49
C GLN A 45 16.73 -26.07 -24.13
N THR A 46 17.32 -26.89 -23.26
CA THR A 46 18.18 -26.53 -22.12
C THR A 46 19.63 -26.95 -22.46
N PRO A 47 20.66 -26.62 -21.66
CA PRO A 47 21.05 -25.33 -21.08
C PRO A 47 22.53 -24.99 -21.38
N THR A 48 22.93 -23.72 -21.41
CA THR A 48 24.36 -23.34 -21.37
C THR A 48 24.62 -22.23 -20.35
N VAL A 49 25.71 -22.42 -19.61
CA VAL A 49 26.13 -21.76 -18.37
C VAL A 49 26.73 -20.36 -18.60
N ALA A 50 26.36 -19.46 -17.68
CA ALA A 50 27.05 -18.25 -17.19
C ALA A 50 27.61 -17.20 -18.17
N GLN A 51 27.15 -15.95 -18.00
CA GLN A 51 28.04 -14.84 -17.64
C GLN A 51 27.26 -13.61 -17.15
N SER A 52 27.85 -12.97 -16.14
CA SER A 52 27.52 -11.66 -15.59
C SER A 52 27.52 -10.56 -16.64
N GLY A 53 26.51 -9.71 -16.64
CA GLY A 53 26.50 -8.49 -17.44
C GLY A 53 25.45 -7.52 -16.92
N ALA A 54 25.89 -6.36 -16.48
CA ALA A 54 25.05 -5.20 -16.22
C ALA A 54 24.39 -4.78 -17.54
N ASP A 55 23.07 -4.93 -17.65
CA ASP A 55 22.34 -4.45 -18.82
C ASP A 55 21.29 -3.41 -18.40
N SER A 56 21.60 -2.20 -18.85
CA SER A 56 20.75 -1.05 -19.06
C SER A 56 19.36 -1.43 -19.59
N LEU A 57 18.32 -1.12 -18.81
CA LEU A 57 16.94 -1.10 -19.29
C LEU A 57 16.72 0.16 -20.14
N ASN A 58 17.02 0.04 -21.43
CA ASN A 58 16.56 0.95 -22.47
C ASN A 58 15.43 0.23 -23.23
N VAL A 59 14.18 0.46 -22.82
CA VAL A 59 13.01 -0.10 -23.51
C VAL A 59 12.41 0.98 -24.40
N THR A 60 12.72 0.91 -25.69
CA THR A 60 11.96 1.56 -26.75
C THR A 60 10.73 0.69 -27.07
N GLY A 61 9.60 1.00 -26.41
CA GLY A 61 8.31 0.35 -26.66
C GLY A 61 7.47 1.16 -27.65
N LYS A 62 7.19 0.57 -28.82
CA LYS A 62 6.20 1.05 -29.79
C LYS A 62 4.81 1.13 -29.15
N GLU A 63 4.13 2.23 -29.44
CA GLU A 63 2.72 2.50 -29.13
C GLU A 63 1.80 1.40 -29.65
N ASN A 64 0.92 0.89 -28.79
CA ASN A 64 -0.49 0.62 -29.05
C ASN A 64 -1.17 0.03 -27.80
N GLY A 65 -2.31 0.62 -27.42
CA GLY A 65 -3.24 0.07 -26.44
C GLY A 65 -3.28 0.84 -25.12
N ALA A 66 -4.38 1.52 -24.88
CA ALA A 66 -4.68 2.18 -23.61
C ALA A 66 -4.80 1.16 -22.46
N ASP A 67 -4.56 1.66 -21.25
CA ASP A 67 -4.98 1.12 -19.95
C ASP A 67 -3.96 0.29 -19.14
N ALA A 68 -3.05 1.02 -18.50
CA ALA A 68 -2.63 0.82 -17.11
C ALA A 68 -2.23 2.22 -16.60
N SER A 69 -2.40 2.53 -15.31
CA SER A 69 -1.95 3.81 -14.75
C SER A 69 -0.42 3.91 -14.86
N VAL A 70 0.08 4.42 -15.99
CA VAL A 70 1.50 4.56 -16.24
C VAL A 70 1.98 5.71 -15.39
N ILE A 71 2.70 5.38 -14.31
CA ILE A 71 3.57 6.35 -13.68
C ILE A 71 4.66 6.62 -14.72
N HIS A 72 4.50 7.71 -15.47
CA HIS A 72 5.48 8.09 -16.47
C HIS A 72 6.78 8.44 -15.73
N GLU A 73 7.81 7.61 -15.92
CA GLU A 73 9.16 7.96 -15.50
C GLU A 73 9.54 9.28 -16.15
N LYS A 74 10.07 10.22 -15.36
CA LYS A 74 10.53 11.47 -15.95
C LYS A 74 11.76 11.19 -16.84
N PRO A 75 11.81 11.79 -18.05
CA PRO A 75 13.01 11.72 -18.88
C PRO A 75 14.23 12.19 -18.10
N ILE A 76 15.36 11.51 -18.28
CA ILE A 76 16.62 11.84 -17.63
C ILE A 76 17.39 12.83 -18.54
N SER A 77 17.77 14.00 -18.01
CA SER A 77 18.65 14.93 -18.74
C SER A 77 20.08 14.38 -18.86
N PRO A 78 20.88 14.82 -19.85
CA PRO A 78 22.29 14.44 -19.94
C PRO A 78 23.09 14.74 -18.67
N GLU A 79 22.80 15.87 -17.99
CA GLU A 79 23.42 16.27 -16.73
C GLU A 79 23.02 15.32 -15.59
N GLN A 80 21.73 14.98 -15.49
CA GLN A 80 21.24 14.01 -14.51
C GLN A 80 21.84 12.62 -14.74
N GLN A 81 21.97 12.20 -16.00
CA GLN A 81 22.56 10.93 -16.36
C GLN A 81 24.05 10.88 -16.00
N LYS A 82 24.80 11.96 -16.27
CA LYS A 82 26.20 12.08 -15.86
C LYS A 82 26.32 12.01 -14.33
N ARG A 83 25.46 12.75 -13.62
CA ARG A 83 25.44 12.77 -12.15
C ARG A 83 25.13 11.39 -11.56
N LEU A 84 24.16 10.66 -12.13
CA LEU A 84 23.85 9.28 -11.75
C LEU A 84 25.10 8.41 -11.88
N ARG A 85 25.73 8.34 -13.06
CA ARG A 85 26.91 7.50 -13.27
C ARG A 85 28.05 7.80 -12.29
N THR A 86 28.31 9.08 -12.02
CA THR A 86 29.31 9.49 -11.03
C THR A 86 28.95 8.95 -9.64
N LEU A 87 27.74 9.20 -9.16
CA LEU A 87 27.30 8.75 -7.83
C LEU A 87 27.26 7.22 -7.72
N GLU A 88 26.88 6.50 -8.76
CA GLU A 88 26.89 5.03 -8.77
C GLU A 88 28.31 4.46 -8.68
N THR A 89 29.26 5.08 -9.38
CA THR A 89 30.68 4.70 -9.33
C THR A 89 31.28 4.98 -7.94
N GLU A 90 30.98 6.15 -7.37
CA GLU A 90 31.37 6.50 -6.01
C GLU A 90 30.75 5.52 -4.99
N PHE A 91 29.45 5.22 -5.13
CA PHE A 91 28.75 4.32 -4.23
C PHE A 91 29.32 2.90 -4.28
N ALA A 92 29.66 2.40 -5.48
CA ALA A 92 30.24 1.08 -5.66
C ALA A 92 31.61 0.93 -4.98
N SER A 93 32.43 1.98 -5.01
CA SER A 93 33.78 2.01 -4.42
C SER A 93 33.83 2.44 -2.95
N ALA A 94 32.74 3.03 -2.43
CA ALA A 94 32.66 3.55 -1.07
C ALA A 94 32.66 2.45 0.01
N GLY A 95 33.35 2.73 1.12
CA GLY A 95 33.25 1.93 2.34
C GLY A 95 31.88 2.07 3.02
N PRO A 96 31.53 1.20 3.99
CA PRO A 96 30.20 1.17 4.59
C PRO A 96 29.70 2.53 5.13
N THR A 97 30.58 3.30 5.77
CA THR A 97 30.24 4.64 6.31
C THR A 97 30.09 5.72 5.26
N GLN A 98 30.75 5.57 4.11
CA GLN A 98 30.70 6.52 3.00
C GLN A 98 29.48 6.26 2.11
N LYS A 99 28.94 5.02 2.11
CA LYS A 99 27.76 4.66 1.32
C LYS A 99 26.52 5.44 1.72
N GLU A 100 26.33 5.80 2.98
CA GLU A 100 25.14 6.54 3.41
C GLU A 100 24.98 7.90 2.72
N PRO A 101 25.91 8.87 2.83
CA PRO A 101 25.75 10.19 2.20
C PRO A 101 25.73 10.15 0.67
N ILE A 102 26.33 9.13 0.04
CA ILE A 102 26.26 8.96 -1.43
C ILE A 102 24.91 8.36 -1.81
N GLY A 103 24.46 7.34 -1.08
CA GLY A 103 23.18 6.68 -1.28
C GLY A 103 22.01 7.63 -1.09
N GLU A 104 22.06 8.54 -0.11
CA GLU A 104 21.03 9.58 0.05
C GLU A 104 20.88 10.48 -1.20
N LYS A 105 22.00 10.83 -1.86
CA LYS A 105 21.97 11.60 -3.11
C LYS A 105 21.37 10.80 -4.27
N LEU A 106 21.68 9.50 -4.35
CA LEU A 106 21.11 8.59 -5.34
C LEU A 106 19.61 8.43 -5.14
N ILE A 107 19.17 8.15 -3.91
CA ILE A 107 17.76 8.00 -3.53
C ILE A 107 16.99 9.26 -3.92
N ALA A 108 17.47 10.44 -3.53
CA ALA A 108 16.83 11.72 -3.87
C ALA A 108 16.71 11.92 -5.39
N LEU A 109 17.78 11.65 -6.16
CA LEU A 109 17.76 11.79 -7.60
C LEU A 109 16.79 10.81 -8.27
N PHE A 110 16.71 9.57 -7.80
CA PHE A 110 15.74 8.60 -8.30
C PHE A 110 14.30 8.96 -7.94
N ARG A 111 14.04 9.48 -6.74
CA ARG A 111 12.71 10.01 -6.35
C ARG A 111 12.29 11.17 -7.25
N ASP A 112 13.19 12.12 -7.53
CA ASP A 112 12.92 13.25 -8.42
C ASP A 112 12.52 12.78 -9.83
N LEU A 113 13.15 11.69 -10.29
CA LEU A 113 12.90 11.02 -11.56
C LEU A 113 11.74 10.03 -11.54
N THR A 114 10.98 9.93 -10.43
CA THR A 114 9.87 8.98 -10.22
C THR A 114 10.26 7.50 -10.38
N ARG A 115 11.54 7.17 -10.16
CA ARG A 115 12.12 5.82 -10.22
C ARG A 115 12.18 5.19 -8.83
N TYR A 116 11.02 4.88 -8.28
CA TYR A 116 10.90 4.43 -6.87
C TYR A 116 11.62 3.10 -6.59
N ASP A 117 11.70 2.18 -7.55
CA ASP A 117 12.44 0.92 -7.35
C ASP A 117 13.93 1.15 -7.12
N SER A 118 14.52 2.06 -7.89
CA SER A 118 15.93 2.41 -7.77
C SER A 118 16.18 3.12 -6.44
N ALA A 119 15.29 4.02 -6.02
CA ALA A 119 15.35 4.64 -4.71
C ALA A 119 15.30 3.59 -3.59
N ALA A 120 14.34 2.66 -3.64
CA ALA A 120 14.23 1.55 -2.70
C ALA A 120 15.49 0.66 -2.68
N HIS A 121 16.03 0.33 -3.85
CA HIS A 121 17.23 -0.49 -3.99
C HIS A 121 18.43 0.13 -3.26
N TYR A 122 18.75 1.40 -3.54
CA TYR A 122 19.88 2.07 -2.89
C TYR A 122 19.63 2.29 -1.39
N ALA A 123 18.40 2.56 -0.97
CA ALA A 123 18.06 2.64 0.45
C ALA A 123 18.31 1.30 1.17
N GLY A 124 17.94 0.18 0.54
CA GLY A 124 18.24 -1.15 1.04
C GLY A 124 19.74 -1.41 1.16
N LEU A 125 20.54 -1.05 0.15
CA LEU A 125 21.99 -1.19 0.19
C LEU A 125 22.65 -0.35 1.29
N VAL A 126 22.17 0.89 1.50
CA VAL A 126 22.62 1.75 2.61
C VAL A 126 22.30 1.11 3.95
N ALA A 127 21.08 0.59 4.13
CA ALA A 127 20.68 -0.08 5.35
C ALA A 127 21.47 -1.37 5.63
N MET A 128 21.81 -2.14 4.59
CA MET A 128 22.66 -3.34 4.72
C MET A 128 24.09 -2.98 5.10
N ALA A 129 24.64 -1.89 4.55
CA ALA A 129 25.98 -1.42 4.88
C ALA A 129 26.05 -0.86 6.31
N GLN A 130 24.97 -0.22 6.76
CA GLN A 130 24.88 0.41 8.08
C GLN A 130 23.48 0.25 8.67
N PRO A 131 23.20 -0.87 9.37
CA PRO A 131 21.89 -1.18 9.91
C PRO A 131 21.64 -0.42 11.22
N ASN A 132 21.57 0.91 11.15
CA ASN A 132 21.11 1.79 12.22
C ASN A 132 19.62 2.12 12.02
N GLU A 133 18.97 2.68 13.05
CA GLU A 133 17.53 2.99 13.01
C GLU A 133 17.14 3.87 11.82
N ARG A 134 17.90 4.95 11.58
CA ARG A 134 17.65 5.91 10.49
C ARG A 134 17.68 5.23 9.12
N ASN A 135 18.70 4.42 8.85
CA ASN A 135 18.86 3.77 7.56
C ASN A 135 17.83 2.67 7.32
N LEU A 136 17.49 1.90 8.36
CA LEU A 136 16.44 0.87 8.27
C LEU A 136 15.06 1.50 8.07
N LEU A 137 14.77 2.59 8.77
CA LEU A 137 13.53 3.34 8.59
C LEU A 137 13.43 3.87 7.15
N ARG A 138 14.47 4.53 6.65
CA ARG A 138 14.54 5.01 5.26
C ARG A 138 14.36 3.88 4.25
N ALA A 139 15.01 2.74 4.45
CA ALA A 139 14.81 1.59 3.57
C ALA A 139 13.36 1.10 3.60
N GLY A 140 12.72 1.02 4.76
CA GLY A 140 11.30 0.70 4.86
C GLY A 140 10.40 1.71 4.12
N ASP A 141 10.67 3.01 4.30
CA ASP A 141 9.91 4.10 3.67
C ASP A 141 10.03 4.08 2.14
N GLU A 142 11.24 3.92 1.59
CA GLU A 142 11.44 3.87 0.14
C GLU A 142 10.85 2.61 -0.50
N HIS A 143 10.90 1.47 0.19
CA HIS A 143 10.23 0.25 -0.29
C HIS A 143 8.71 0.37 -0.20
N PHE A 144 8.17 1.07 0.81
CA PHE A 144 6.74 1.32 0.93
C PHE A 144 6.24 2.26 -0.16
N GLU A 145 7.03 3.28 -0.50
CA GLU A 145 6.75 4.16 -1.63
C GLU A 145 6.73 3.38 -2.95
N ALA A 146 7.78 2.59 -3.22
CA ALA A 146 7.84 1.73 -4.39
C ALA A 146 6.68 0.72 -4.43
N TYR A 147 6.32 0.14 -3.29
CA TYR A 147 5.16 -0.75 -3.14
C TYR A 147 3.85 -0.05 -3.54
N THR A 148 3.65 1.19 -3.10
CA THR A 148 2.44 1.98 -3.37
C THR A 148 2.24 2.26 -4.86
N PHE A 149 3.35 2.39 -5.58
CA PHE A 149 3.38 2.73 -7.01
C PHE A 149 3.63 1.52 -7.92
N ALA A 150 3.76 0.31 -7.36
CA ALA A 150 3.92 -0.91 -8.14
C ALA A 150 2.60 -1.28 -8.83
N VAL A 151 2.68 -1.59 -10.13
CA VAL A 151 1.53 -2.02 -10.95
C VAL A 151 1.51 -3.54 -11.13
N ASP A 152 2.67 -4.19 -11.04
CA ASP A 152 2.80 -5.65 -11.17
C ASP A 152 2.58 -6.35 -9.81
N ASP A 153 1.78 -7.41 -9.78
CA ASP A 153 1.42 -8.13 -8.54
C ASP A 153 2.63 -8.78 -7.88
N LYS A 154 3.54 -9.39 -8.66
CA LYS A 154 4.72 -10.06 -8.11
C LYS A 154 5.66 -9.05 -7.46
N LYS A 155 5.85 -7.92 -8.12
CA LYS A 155 6.63 -6.79 -7.63
C LYS A 155 5.99 -6.17 -6.39
N THR A 156 4.68 -6.01 -6.38
CA THR A 156 3.92 -5.55 -5.22
C THR A 156 4.11 -6.49 -4.03
N ALA A 157 4.03 -7.80 -4.23
CA ALA A 157 4.28 -8.79 -3.18
C ALA A 157 5.72 -8.71 -2.64
N LEU A 158 6.71 -8.62 -3.54
CA LEU A 158 8.13 -8.51 -3.18
C LEU A 158 8.43 -7.22 -2.39
N LEU A 159 7.96 -6.07 -2.88
CA LEU A 159 8.17 -4.78 -2.23
C LEU A 159 7.42 -4.68 -0.91
N GLY A 160 6.22 -5.26 -0.83
CA GLY A 160 5.48 -5.39 0.42
C GLY A 160 6.24 -6.21 1.46
N GLN A 161 6.86 -7.32 1.04
CA GLN A 161 7.73 -8.11 1.91
C GLN A 161 8.95 -7.31 2.38
N LYS A 162 9.66 -6.64 1.46
CA LYS A 162 10.83 -5.83 1.80
C LYS A 162 10.51 -4.68 2.75
N THR A 163 9.39 -4.00 2.52
CA THR A 163 8.85 -2.97 3.43
C THR A 163 8.72 -3.52 4.85
N ARG A 164 8.09 -4.69 5.00
CA ARG A 164 7.92 -5.33 6.31
C ARG A 164 9.26 -5.71 6.94
N GLU A 165 10.18 -6.29 6.18
CA GLU A 165 11.51 -6.68 6.67
C GLU A 165 12.29 -5.49 7.25
N PHE A 166 12.34 -4.36 6.53
CA PHE A 166 13.05 -3.17 6.98
C PHE A 166 12.35 -2.47 8.14
N TYR A 167 11.03 -2.33 8.10
CA TYR A 167 10.29 -1.75 9.21
C TYR A 167 10.37 -2.60 10.48
N GLN A 168 10.33 -3.94 10.38
CA GLN A 168 10.53 -4.82 11.55
C GLN A 168 11.91 -4.60 12.18
N GLN A 169 12.96 -4.48 11.38
CA GLN A 169 14.31 -4.18 11.88
C GLN A 169 14.42 -2.78 12.49
N ALA A 170 13.77 -1.77 11.92
CA ALA A 170 13.71 -0.43 12.48
C ALA A 170 12.95 -0.42 13.82
N LEU A 171 11.78 -1.08 13.88
CA LEU A 171 10.96 -1.21 15.08
C LEU A 171 11.64 -2.01 16.19
N ALA A 172 12.51 -2.96 15.85
CA ALA A 172 13.34 -3.67 16.82
C ALA A 172 14.36 -2.75 17.52
N LYS A 173 14.78 -1.66 16.86
CA LYS A 173 15.64 -0.63 17.47
C LYS A 173 14.83 0.42 18.21
N ASN A 174 13.69 0.82 17.64
CA ASN A 174 12.79 1.80 18.23
C ASN A 174 11.32 1.40 18.03
N PRO A 175 10.69 0.81 19.05
CA PRO A 175 9.29 0.38 18.99
C PRO A 175 8.27 1.52 18.84
N ASN A 176 8.70 2.78 19.02
CA ASN A 176 7.82 3.96 18.98
C ASN A 176 7.71 4.59 17.58
N LEU A 177 8.25 3.95 16.54
CA LEU A 177 8.09 4.39 15.16
C LEU A 177 6.67 4.08 14.63
N LEU A 178 5.67 4.79 15.16
CA LEU A 178 4.25 4.55 14.90
C LEU A 178 3.90 4.65 13.41
N SER A 179 4.48 5.63 12.70
CA SER A 179 4.28 5.79 11.26
C SER A 179 4.80 4.58 10.47
N ALA A 180 5.97 4.03 10.85
CA ALA A 180 6.51 2.83 10.24
C ALA A 180 5.61 1.62 10.48
N LYS A 181 5.10 1.44 11.72
CA LYS A 181 4.13 0.37 12.02
C LYS A 181 2.82 0.54 11.22
N ALA A 182 2.33 1.77 11.07
CA ALA A 182 1.12 2.06 10.29
C ALA A 182 1.32 1.83 8.78
N ASN A 183 2.45 2.22 8.20
CA ASN A 183 2.79 1.95 6.80
C ASN A 183 2.99 0.45 6.56
N MET A 184 3.70 -0.24 7.47
CA MET A 184 3.84 -1.70 7.44
C MET A 184 2.49 -2.40 7.40
N ALA A 185 1.52 -1.92 8.19
CA ALA A 185 0.17 -2.47 8.24
C ALA A 185 -0.53 -2.44 6.86
N MET A 186 -0.31 -1.36 6.09
CA MET A 186 -0.92 -1.21 4.77
C MET A 186 -0.43 -2.25 3.76
N THR A 187 0.77 -2.80 3.92
CA THR A 187 1.28 -3.87 3.05
C THR A 187 0.55 -5.21 3.19
N TYR A 188 -0.27 -5.38 4.24
CA TYR A 188 -1.09 -6.58 4.45
C TYR A 188 -2.51 -6.45 3.88
N VAL A 189 -2.97 -5.23 3.59
CA VAL A 189 -4.38 -4.96 3.30
C VAL A 189 -4.88 -5.65 2.04
N ASN A 190 -4.06 -5.70 1.00
CA ASN A 190 -4.40 -6.33 -0.28
C ASN A 190 -3.79 -7.75 -0.40
N THR A 191 -3.60 -8.43 0.73
CA THR A 191 -3.06 -9.80 0.77
C THR A 191 -4.10 -10.75 1.35
N ASP A 192 -3.80 -12.05 1.42
CA ASP A 192 -4.65 -13.04 2.09
C ASP A 192 -4.77 -12.82 3.62
N THR A 193 -3.99 -11.91 4.19
CA THR A 193 -3.94 -11.65 5.64
C THR A 193 -4.26 -10.18 6.03
N PRO A 194 -5.38 -9.59 5.58
CA PRO A 194 -5.70 -8.17 5.84
C PRO A 194 -5.92 -7.86 7.31
N MET A 195 -6.34 -8.87 8.11
CA MET A 195 -6.55 -8.73 9.54
C MET A 195 -5.27 -8.38 10.30
N GLN A 196 -4.09 -8.83 9.82
CA GLN A 196 -2.81 -8.47 10.43
C GLN A 196 -2.54 -6.98 10.34
N GLY A 197 -2.84 -6.35 9.19
CA GLY A 197 -2.75 -4.90 9.02
C GLY A 197 -3.69 -4.15 9.98
N ILE A 198 -4.95 -4.60 10.09
CA ILE A 198 -5.92 -4.00 11.00
C ILE A 198 -5.45 -4.09 12.47
N MET A 199 -4.88 -5.23 12.88
CA MET A 199 -4.31 -5.39 14.22
C MET A 199 -3.16 -4.40 14.49
N LEU A 200 -2.23 -4.26 13.53
CA LEU A 200 -1.11 -3.33 13.66
C LEU A 200 -1.58 -1.87 13.78
N LEU A 201 -2.57 -1.45 12.98
CA LEU A 201 -3.16 -0.10 13.10
C LEU A 201 -3.85 0.11 14.45
N ARG A 202 -4.52 -0.91 14.98
CA ARG A 202 -5.12 -0.86 16.32
C ARG A 202 -4.08 -0.77 17.43
N GLU A 203 -2.93 -1.43 17.28
CA GLU A 203 -1.81 -1.27 18.21
C GLU A 203 -1.27 0.16 18.19
N VAL A 204 -1.14 0.78 17.00
CA VAL A 204 -0.77 2.19 16.88
C VAL A 204 -1.77 3.07 17.65
N LEU A 205 -3.07 2.88 17.45
CA LEU A 205 -4.10 3.65 18.17
C LEU A 205 -4.20 3.36 19.67
N LYS A 206 -3.71 2.20 20.13
CA LYS A 206 -3.58 1.92 21.57
C LYS A 206 -2.48 2.76 22.19
N GLN A 207 -1.41 3.04 21.44
CA GLN A 207 -0.28 3.85 21.89
C GLN A 207 -0.54 5.35 21.72
N ASP A 208 -1.12 5.73 20.58
CA ASP A 208 -1.51 7.10 20.24
C ASP A 208 -2.95 7.11 19.68
N PRO A 209 -3.98 7.31 20.53
CA PRO A 209 -5.37 7.33 20.10
C PRO A 209 -5.71 8.43 19.08
N ALA A 210 -4.88 9.47 18.98
CA ALA A 210 -5.07 10.59 18.06
C ALA A 210 -4.24 10.45 16.77
N ASN A 211 -3.55 9.32 16.57
CA ASN A 211 -2.67 9.11 15.43
C ASN A 211 -3.43 9.25 14.10
N GLU A 212 -3.23 10.37 13.41
CA GLU A 212 -3.98 10.70 12.20
C GLU A 212 -3.81 9.64 11.11
N LEU A 213 -2.58 9.14 10.90
CA LEU A 213 -2.28 8.13 9.88
C LEU A 213 -3.02 6.82 10.15
N ALA A 214 -3.01 6.32 11.39
CA ALA A 214 -3.69 5.07 11.74
C ALA A 214 -5.22 5.21 11.72
N LEU A 215 -5.77 6.33 12.20
CA LEU A 215 -7.20 6.64 12.08
C LEU A 215 -7.62 6.68 10.62
N PHE A 216 -6.82 7.36 9.79
CA PHE A 216 -7.11 7.55 8.38
C PHE A 216 -7.10 6.21 7.64
N ASN A 217 -6.08 5.38 7.86
CA ASN A 217 -5.97 4.07 7.25
C ASN A 217 -7.12 3.13 7.69
N LEU A 218 -7.49 3.09 8.98
CA LEU A 218 -8.67 2.33 9.41
C LEU A 218 -9.98 2.88 8.84
N GLY A 219 -10.08 4.20 8.63
CA GLY A 219 -11.21 4.83 7.95
C GLY A 219 -11.34 4.31 6.51
N LEU A 220 -10.26 4.33 5.74
CA LEU A 220 -10.23 3.79 4.37
C LEU A 220 -10.57 2.29 4.33
N LEU A 221 -10.04 1.50 5.26
CA LEU A 221 -10.36 0.07 5.34
C LEU A 221 -11.83 -0.19 5.69
N SER A 222 -12.41 0.67 6.53
CA SER A 222 -13.83 0.61 6.86
C SER A 222 -14.68 0.93 5.63
N MET A 223 -14.33 1.95 4.85
CA MET A 223 -15.01 2.25 3.58
C MET A 223 -14.93 1.09 2.59
N ARG A 224 -13.74 0.50 2.39
CA ARG A 224 -13.54 -0.66 1.49
C ARG A 224 -14.39 -1.88 1.86
N SER A 225 -14.78 -2.00 3.13
CA SER A 225 -15.64 -3.07 3.64
C SER A 225 -17.09 -2.60 3.87
N ASN A 226 -17.49 -1.48 3.27
CA ASN A 226 -18.82 -0.86 3.37
C ASN A 226 -19.27 -0.54 4.81
N GLN A 227 -18.33 -0.42 5.75
CA GLN A 227 -18.56 -0.05 7.14
C GLN A 227 -18.49 1.47 7.29
N TYR A 228 -19.38 2.18 6.60
CA TYR A 228 -19.32 3.65 6.46
C TYR A 228 -19.49 4.39 7.79
N GLU A 229 -20.29 3.88 8.73
CA GLU A 229 -20.43 4.43 10.08
C GLU A 229 -19.11 4.42 10.83
N ARG A 230 -18.34 3.33 10.72
CA ARG A 230 -17.02 3.23 11.35
C ARG A 230 -16.03 4.17 10.67
N ALA A 231 -16.12 4.34 9.35
CA ALA A 231 -15.30 5.31 8.64
C ALA A 231 -15.59 6.75 9.11
N ILE A 232 -16.87 7.11 9.24
CA ILE A 232 -17.32 8.41 9.78
C ILE A 232 -16.73 8.66 11.16
N GLU A 233 -16.80 7.69 12.08
CA GLU A 233 -16.20 7.80 13.41
C GLU A 233 -14.71 8.12 13.35
N ARG A 234 -13.94 7.42 12.49
CA ARG A 234 -12.49 7.63 12.36
C ARG A 234 -12.15 8.99 11.76
N PHE A 235 -12.84 9.41 10.70
CA PHE A 235 -12.57 10.71 10.08
C PHE A 235 -12.99 11.87 10.99
N ARG A 236 -14.10 11.73 11.75
CA ARG A 236 -14.46 12.72 12.78
C ARG A 236 -13.39 12.81 13.88
N GLN A 237 -12.83 11.69 14.32
CA GLN A 237 -11.71 11.70 15.30
C GLN A 237 -10.49 12.45 14.78
N ILE A 238 -10.15 12.33 13.50
CA ILE A 238 -9.09 13.14 12.89
C ILE A 238 -9.45 14.62 12.97
N LEU A 239 -10.66 15.00 12.58
CA LEU A 239 -11.09 16.40 12.53
C LEU A 239 -11.23 17.06 13.91
N VAL A 240 -11.39 16.28 14.99
CA VAL A 240 -11.31 16.80 16.36
C VAL A 240 -9.91 17.35 16.66
N ASN A 241 -8.85 16.65 16.23
CA ASN A 241 -7.47 17.03 16.51
C ASN A 241 -6.84 17.89 15.41
N ASN A 242 -7.29 17.72 14.17
CA ASN A 242 -6.83 18.43 12.99
C ASN A 242 -8.05 18.90 12.15
N PRO A 243 -8.71 20.01 12.56
CA PRO A 243 -9.93 20.50 11.91
C PRO A 243 -9.73 20.92 10.45
N THR A 244 -8.49 21.17 10.03
CA THR A 244 -8.12 21.65 8.68
C THR A 244 -7.66 20.52 7.75
N SER A 245 -7.75 19.26 8.20
CA SER A 245 -7.41 18.08 7.37
C SER A 245 -8.41 17.93 6.22
N ARG A 246 -8.10 18.55 5.07
CA ARG A 246 -8.90 18.50 3.83
C ARG A 246 -9.17 17.06 3.40
N LYS A 247 -8.17 16.18 3.54
CA LYS A 247 -8.30 14.75 3.23
C LYS A 247 -9.36 14.09 4.12
N ALA A 248 -9.31 14.31 5.43
CA ALA A 248 -10.31 13.74 6.34
C ALA A 248 -11.71 14.31 6.10
N GLN A 249 -11.85 15.60 5.79
CA GLN A 249 -13.13 16.21 5.41
C GLN A 249 -13.71 15.58 4.13
N PHE A 250 -12.89 15.38 3.10
CA PHE A 250 -13.31 14.74 1.86
C PHE A 250 -13.82 13.31 2.08
N TYR A 251 -13.03 12.47 2.76
CA TYR A 251 -13.44 11.09 3.03
C TYR A 251 -14.59 10.99 4.04
N LEU A 252 -14.74 11.95 4.96
CA LEU A 252 -15.94 12.07 5.80
C LEU A 252 -17.17 12.34 4.93
N GLY A 253 -17.10 13.32 4.02
CA GLY A 253 -18.20 13.65 3.11
C GLY A 253 -18.66 12.46 2.27
N ILE A 254 -17.71 11.71 1.71
CA ILE A 254 -17.99 10.46 0.98
C ILE A 254 -18.64 9.42 1.91
N SER A 255 -18.05 9.18 3.08
CA SER A 255 -18.56 8.16 4.00
C SER A 255 -19.98 8.50 4.48
N LEU A 256 -20.29 9.77 4.73
CA LEU A 256 -21.64 10.24 5.06
C LEU A 256 -22.62 10.01 3.90
N ALA A 257 -22.20 10.27 2.67
CA ALA A 257 -23.03 10.06 1.49
C ALA A 257 -23.38 8.57 1.30
N GLU A 258 -22.39 7.69 1.46
CA GLU A 258 -22.57 6.23 1.35
C GLU A 258 -23.38 5.64 2.52
N ALA A 259 -23.26 6.21 3.72
CA ALA A 259 -24.10 5.86 4.88
C ALA A 259 -25.54 6.41 4.78
N GLY A 260 -25.90 7.11 3.71
CA GLY A 260 -27.23 7.71 3.53
C GLY A 260 -27.48 8.96 4.38
N GLN A 261 -26.47 9.51 5.05
CA GLN A 261 -26.55 10.74 5.86
C GLN A 261 -26.48 11.98 4.94
N LYS A 262 -27.45 12.09 4.03
CA LYS A 262 -27.44 13.02 2.88
C LYS A 262 -27.24 14.49 3.28
N ALA A 263 -27.93 14.95 4.33
CA ALA A 263 -27.92 16.35 4.73
C ALA A 263 -26.52 16.79 5.20
N GLU A 264 -25.89 15.99 6.07
CA GLU A 264 -24.55 16.28 6.58
C GLU A 264 -23.50 16.10 5.48
N ALA A 265 -23.63 15.07 4.63
CA ALA A 265 -22.75 14.86 3.49
C ALA A 265 -22.69 16.11 2.58
N LYS A 266 -23.84 16.69 2.22
CA LYS A 266 -23.91 17.92 1.41
C LYS A 266 -23.19 19.08 2.08
N GLN A 267 -23.37 19.26 3.39
CA GLN A 267 -22.71 20.33 4.13
C GLN A 267 -21.18 20.18 4.12
N VAL A 268 -20.69 18.97 4.41
CA VAL A 268 -19.25 18.68 4.47
C VAL A 268 -18.60 18.79 3.08
N LEU A 269 -19.21 18.21 2.05
CA LEU A 269 -18.70 18.27 0.68
C LEU A 269 -18.67 19.71 0.13
N ALA A 270 -19.66 20.53 0.47
CA ALA A 270 -19.66 21.95 0.11
C ALA A 270 -18.50 22.72 0.77
N GLN A 271 -18.08 22.35 1.99
CA GLN A 271 -16.90 22.94 2.63
C GLN A 271 -15.61 22.51 1.93
N VAL A 272 -15.49 21.23 1.58
CA VAL A 272 -14.34 20.70 0.82
C VAL A 272 -14.18 21.45 -0.49
N LYS A 273 -15.28 21.59 -1.25
CA LYS A 273 -15.30 22.30 -2.55
C LYS A 273 -14.81 23.75 -2.47
N LYS A 274 -15.07 24.46 -1.37
CA LYS A 274 -14.62 25.84 -1.16
C LYS A 274 -13.11 25.95 -0.95
N GLN A 275 -12.47 24.91 -0.44
CA GLN A 275 -11.06 24.92 -0.03
C GLN A 275 -10.16 24.14 -0.99
N GLU A 276 -10.73 23.25 -1.80
CA GLU A 276 -10.00 22.36 -2.68
C GLU A 276 -9.63 23.01 -4.01
N LYS A 277 -8.43 22.69 -4.50
CA LYS A 277 -7.89 23.14 -5.78
C LYS A 277 -7.61 21.99 -6.73
N ASP A 278 -7.54 20.75 -6.23
CA ASP A 278 -7.34 19.57 -7.05
C ASP A 278 -8.57 19.30 -7.93
N PRO A 279 -8.45 19.34 -9.27
CA PRO A 279 -9.57 19.10 -10.18
C PRO A 279 -10.20 17.71 -10.03
N GLN A 280 -9.42 16.68 -9.66
CA GLN A 280 -9.93 15.32 -9.49
C GLN A 280 -10.82 15.23 -8.25
N ILE A 281 -10.40 15.84 -7.15
CA ILE A 281 -11.19 15.89 -5.93
C ILE A 281 -12.47 16.71 -6.16
N LEU A 282 -12.37 17.84 -6.88
CA LEU A 282 -13.54 18.67 -7.23
C LEU A 282 -14.54 17.90 -8.12
N ALA A 283 -14.05 17.13 -9.10
CA ALA A 283 -14.89 16.29 -9.94
C ALA A 283 -15.60 15.20 -9.12
N ALA A 284 -14.88 14.53 -8.22
CA ALA A 284 -15.48 13.55 -7.31
C ALA A 284 -16.55 14.21 -6.42
N VAL A 285 -16.26 15.36 -5.81
CA VAL A 285 -17.25 16.10 -4.99
C VAL A 285 -18.53 16.40 -5.79
N GLN A 286 -18.39 16.85 -7.04
CA GLN A 286 -19.53 17.14 -7.91
C GLN A 286 -20.39 15.90 -8.18
N GLU A 287 -19.78 14.74 -8.46
CA GLU A 287 -20.50 13.48 -8.67
C GLU A 287 -21.37 13.11 -7.46
N TYR A 288 -20.82 13.24 -6.24
CA TYR A 288 -21.57 13.00 -5.01
C TYR A 288 -22.69 14.03 -4.81
N GLU A 289 -22.47 15.32 -5.12
CA GLU A 289 -23.51 16.36 -5.04
C GLU A 289 -24.71 16.05 -5.96
N GLU A 290 -24.45 15.61 -7.19
CA GLU A 290 -25.49 15.24 -8.16
C GLU A 290 -26.29 14.02 -7.67
N ARG A 291 -25.60 13.00 -7.15
CA ARG A 291 -26.24 11.79 -6.61
C ARG A 291 -27.09 12.08 -5.38
N LEU A 292 -26.66 13.00 -4.50
CA LEU A 292 -27.38 13.39 -3.29
C LEU A 292 -28.57 14.32 -3.56
N SER A 293 -28.69 14.87 -4.78
CA SER A 293 -29.77 15.75 -5.19
C SER A 293 -30.96 15.00 -5.82
N LYS A 294 -30.80 13.70 -6.07
CA LYS A 294 -31.86 12.75 -6.44
C LYS A 294 -32.46 12.09 -5.18
#